data_AF-A0A657AJM8-F1
#
_entry.id   AF-A0A657AJM8-F1
#
_cell.length_a   1.000
_cell.length_b   1.000
_cell.length_c   1.000
_cell.angle_alpha   90.00
_cell.angle_beta   90.00
_cell.angle_gamma   90.00
#
_symmetry.space_group_name_H-M   'P 1'
#
loop_
_entity.id
_entity.type
_entity.pdbx_description
1 polymer ?
#
loop_
_entity_poly.entity_id
_entity_poly.type
_entity_poly.pdbx_seq_one_letter_code
_entity_poly.pdbx_strand_id
1 'polypeptide(L)'
;MNGILAMSKVKILEYPKKGEPDYSHLNLVVEFLLSSGNKSANEYIWGVNRTGYFCHLVKDINFEALRLHFDIPPSIELSETEQRISCMNTYTDIKVTKKKCT
;
A
#
# COMPACT_ATOMS: atom_id res chain seq x y z
N MET A 1 -5.83 -12.77 34.57
CA MET A 1 -6.56 -12.66 33.28
C MET A 1 -6.04 -11.41 32.59
N ASN A 2 -5.04 -11.53 31.72
CA ASN A 2 -4.52 -10.40 30.96
C ASN A 2 -5.28 -10.35 29.64
N GLY A 3 -6.36 -9.58 29.60
CA GLY A 3 -7.02 -9.21 28.36
C GLY A 3 -6.08 -8.32 27.56
N ILE A 4 -5.46 -8.87 26.52
CA ILE A 4 -4.80 -8.06 25.50
C ILE A 4 -5.92 -7.27 24.84
N LEU A 5 -5.93 -5.95 25.05
CA LEU A 5 -6.73 -5.03 24.25
C LEU A 5 -6.31 -5.23 22.80
N ALA A 6 -7.13 -5.94 22.02
CA ALA A 6 -6.98 -5.99 20.58
C ALA A 6 -7.18 -4.57 20.06
N MET A 7 -6.06 -3.88 19.77
CA MET A 7 -6.09 -2.61 19.06
C MET A 7 -6.85 -2.85 17.74
N SER A 8 -7.92 -2.10 17.52
CA SER A 8 -8.69 -2.20 16.27
C SER A 8 -7.79 -1.84 15.10
N LYS A 9 -7.68 -2.74 14.12
CA LYS A 9 -6.92 -2.47 12.89
C LYS A 9 -7.55 -1.30 12.11
N VAL A 10 -6.72 -0.56 11.39
CA VAL A 10 -7.16 0.52 10.50
C VAL A 10 -7.82 -0.09 9.26
N LYS A 11 -9.04 0.33 8.95
CA LYS A 11 -9.79 -0.18 7.80
C LYS A 11 -9.32 0.47 6.50
N ILE A 12 -8.97 -0.34 5.51
CA ILE A 12 -8.77 0.11 4.12
C ILE A 12 -10.13 0.04 3.41
N LEU A 13 -10.49 1.11 2.69
CA LEU A 13 -11.72 1.13 1.90
C LEU A 13 -11.54 0.34 0.60
N GLU A 14 -12.57 -0.32 0.10
CA GLU A 14 -12.51 -1.05 -1.18
C GLU A 14 -12.46 -0.13 -2.41
N TYR A 15 -12.85 1.14 -2.24
CA TYR A 15 -12.91 2.19 -3.25
C TYR A 15 -12.56 3.55 -2.62
N PRO A 16 -12.08 4.53 -3.41
CA PRO A 16 -11.97 5.91 -2.97
C PRO A 16 -13.34 6.50 -2.61
N LYS A 17 -13.36 7.59 -1.85
CA LYS A 17 -14.60 8.35 -1.66
C LYS A 17 -14.98 9.04 -2.97
N LYS A 18 -16.28 9.31 -3.15
CA LYS A 18 -16.78 10.00 -4.34
C LYS A 18 -16.06 11.34 -4.54
N GLY A 19 -15.47 11.52 -5.71
CA GLY A 19 -14.75 12.74 -6.10
C GLY A 19 -13.26 12.73 -5.75
N GLU A 20 -12.76 11.69 -5.07
CA GLU A 20 -11.32 11.50 -4.85
C GLU A 20 -10.69 10.67 -5.99
N PRO A 21 -9.37 10.81 -6.21
CA PRO A 21 -8.64 9.96 -7.16
C PRO A 21 -8.69 8.48 -6.76
N ASP A 22 -8.65 7.59 -7.75
CA ASP A 22 -8.71 6.14 -7.54
C ASP A 22 -7.71 5.60 -6.53
N TYR A 23 -6.49 6.15 -6.48
CA TYR A 23 -5.45 5.72 -5.54
C TYR A 23 -5.72 6.11 -4.08
N SER A 24 -6.64 7.04 -3.79
CA SER A 24 -6.71 7.73 -2.49
C SER A 24 -6.97 6.79 -1.32
N HIS A 25 -7.75 5.73 -1.53
CA HIS A 25 -8.06 4.71 -0.53
C HIS A 25 -6.81 3.93 -0.05
N LEU A 26 -5.71 3.94 -0.81
CA LEU A 26 -4.43 3.34 -0.44
C LEU A 26 -3.41 4.34 0.14
N ASN A 27 -3.75 5.63 0.28
CA ASN A 27 -2.83 6.62 0.86
C ASN A 27 -2.36 6.22 2.27
N LEU A 28 -3.27 5.73 3.11
CA LEU A 28 -2.95 5.28 4.48
C LEU A 28 -1.88 4.17 4.49
N VAL A 29 -1.92 3.27 3.51
CA VAL A 29 -0.93 2.19 3.36
C VAL A 29 0.43 2.77 2.97
N VAL A 30 0.46 3.70 2.01
CA VAL A 30 1.70 4.36 1.61
C VAL A 30 2.30 5.18 2.75
N GLU A 31 1.50 5.99 3.43
CA GLU A 31 1.93 6.79 4.58
C GLU A 31 2.51 5.91 5.69
N PHE A 32 1.86 4.79 6.00
CA PHE A 32 2.38 3.81 6.95
C PHE A 32 3.76 3.28 6.54
N LEU A 33 3.92 2.87 5.28
CA LEU A 33 5.19 2.33 4.77
C LEU A 33 6.30 3.39 4.78
N LEU A 34 6.00 4.63 4.42
CA LEU A 34 6.96 5.75 4.48
C LEU A 34 7.35 6.08 5.92
N SER A 35 6.38 6.15 6.84
CA SER A 35 6.64 6.40 8.27
C SER A 35 7.47 5.26 8.91
N SER A 36 7.37 4.05 8.38
CA SER A 36 8.17 2.88 8.79
C SER A 36 9.59 2.87 8.19
N GLY A 37 10.00 3.96 7.53
CA GLY A 37 11.36 4.14 7.00
C GLY A 37 11.57 3.65 5.57
N ASN A 38 10.49 3.36 4.83
CA ASN A 38 10.55 3.22 3.37
C ASN A 38 10.62 4.60 2.71
N LYS A 39 10.88 4.64 1.40
CA LYS A 39 10.98 5.88 0.62
C LYS A 39 10.34 5.67 -0.76
N SER A 40 9.80 6.74 -1.34
CA SER A 40 9.46 6.72 -2.76
C SER A 40 10.74 6.56 -3.60
N ALA A 41 10.65 5.72 -4.63
CA ALA A 41 11.70 5.57 -5.63
C ALA A 41 11.69 6.71 -6.66
N ASN A 42 10.60 7.46 -6.74
CA ASN A 42 10.40 8.59 -7.65
C ASN A 42 10.40 9.92 -6.87
N GLU A 43 10.46 11.04 -7.59
CA GLU A 43 10.29 12.39 -7.02
C GLU A 43 8.84 12.69 -6.57
N TYR A 44 7.90 11.85 -7.01
CA TYR A 44 6.48 11.88 -6.64
C TYR A 44 6.10 10.59 -5.89
N ILE A 45 4.97 10.61 -5.17
CA ILE A 45 4.42 9.42 -4.51
C ILE A 45 3.59 8.59 -5.48
N TRP A 46 2.60 9.23 -6.11
CA TRP A 46 1.70 8.60 -7.06
C TRP A 46 1.98 9.08 -8.48
N GLY A 47 2.21 8.13 -9.38
CA GLY A 47 2.18 8.34 -10.82
C GLY A 47 0.94 7.68 -11.42
N VAL A 48 0.64 8.01 -12.66
CA VAL A 48 -0.41 7.37 -13.45
C VAL A 48 0.14 6.96 -14.80
N ASN A 49 -0.24 5.77 -15.27
CA ASN A 49 0.10 5.29 -16.61
C ASN A 49 -1.13 4.57 -17.21
N ARG A 50 -0.93 3.86 -18.34
CA ARG A 50 -2.01 3.16 -19.05
C ARG A 50 -2.67 2.04 -18.23
N THR A 51 -2.02 1.50 -17.20
CA THR A 51 -2.55 0.41 -16.38
C THR A 51 -3.18 0.87 -15.07
N GLY A 52 -3.06 2.16 -14.73
CA GLY A 52 -3.63 2.73 -13.50
C GLY A 52 -2.62 3.58 -12.73
N TYR A 53 -2.93 3.81 -11.47
CA TYR A 53 -2.05 4.54 -10.56
C TYR A 53 -0.99 3.64 -9.95
N PHE A 54 0.20 4.19 -9.71
CA PHE A 54 1.30 3.44 -9.13
C PHE A 54 2.12 4.26 -8.13
N CYS A 55 2.56 3.58 -7.08
CA CYS A 55 3.58 4.05 -6.14
C CYS A 55 4.75 3.08 -6.15
N HIS A 56 5.98 3.60 -6.30
CA HIS A 56 7.19 2.80 -6.29
C HIS A 56 7.98 3.04 -5.02
N LEU A 57 8.33 1.96 -4.31
CA LEU A 57 9.09 1.99 -3.06
C LEU A 57 10.53 1.52 -3.28
N VAL A 58 11.45 1.96 -2.41
CA VAL A 58 12.87 1.59 -2.47
C VAL A 58 13.18 0.31 -1.69
N LYS A 59 12.56 0.14 -0.51
CA LYS A 59 12.79 -1.03 0.36
C LYS A 59 11.65 -2.03 0.24
N ASP A 60 11.95 -3.28 0.58
CA ASP A 60 10.96 -4.34 0.72
C ASP A 60 9.80 -3.95 1.64
N ILE A 61 8.61 -4.43 1.30
CA ILE A 61 7.37 -4.19 2.02
C ILE A 61 7.31 -5.16 3.20
N ASN A 62 7.13 -4.61 4.40
CA ASN A 62 6.87 -5.43 5.59
C ASN A 62 5.38 -5.82 5.63
N PHE A 63 5.05 -6.94 4.98
CA PHE A 63 3.68 -7.45 4.90
C PHE A 63 3.12 -7.91 6.25
N GLU A 64 3.97 -8.41 7.15
CA GLU A 64 3.55 -8.77 8.50
C GLU A 64 3.05 -7.52 9.26
N ALA A 65 3.81 -6.42 9.21
CA ALA A 65 3.41 -5.16 9.82
C ALA A 65 2.11 -4.61 9.22
N LEU A 66 1.92 -4.74 7.90
CA LEU A 66 0.65 -4.38 7.25
C LEU A 66 -0.52 -5.21 7.77
N ARG A 67 -0.38 -6.54 7.86
CA ARG A 67 -1.44 -7.42 8.37
C ARG A 67 -1.74 -7.18 9.85
N LEU A 68 -0.76 -6.72 10.64
CA LEU A 68 -0.97 -6.34 12.03
C LEU A 68 -1.70 -5.00 12.16
N HIS A 69 -1.42 -4.04 11.28
CA HIS A 69 -1.94 -2.67 11.38
C HIS A 69 -3.28 -2.45 10.65
N PHE A 70 -3.51 -3.14 9.53
CA PHE A 70 -4.64 -2.91 8.64
C PHE A 70 -5.62 -4.08 8.57
N ASP A 71 -6.90 -3.75 8.46
CA ASP A 71 -7.93 -4.65 7.96
C ASP A 71 -7.95 -4.55 6.43
N ILE A 72 -7.45 -5.60 5.79
CA ILE A 72 -7.16 -5.64 4.35
C ILE A 72 -8.33 -6.30 3.63
N PRO A 73 -9.11 -5.56 2.81
CA PRO A 73 -10.28 -6.14 2.17
C PRO A 73 -9.89 -7.07 1.02
N PRO A 74 -10.80 -7.97 0.58
CA PRO A 74 -10.51 -8.95 -0.48
C PRO A 74 -10.12 -8.34 -1.83
N SER A 75 -10.45 -7.06 -2.08
CA SER A 75 -10.04 -6.35 -3.29
C SER A 75 -8.56 -5.96 -3.31
N ILE A 76 -7.87 -6.05 -2.16
CA ILE A 76 -6.43 -5.77 -2.05
C ILE A 76 -5.65 -7.09 -2.01
N GLU A 77 -4.88 -7.32 -3.06
CA GLU A 77 -3.94 -8.43 -3.15
C GLU A 77 -2.58 -8.03 -2.57
N LEU A 78 -2.04 -8.87 -1.69
CA LEU A 78 -0.67 -8.77 -1.18
C LEU A 78 0.20 -9.86 -1.83
N SER A 79 1.11 -9.47 -2.70
CA SER A 79 2.08 -10.38 -3.32
C SER A 79 3.46 -10.19 -2.70
N GLU A 80 3.80 -11.07 -1.76
CA GLU A 80 5.09 -11.04 -1.05
C GLU A 80 6.25 -11.39 -2.00
N THR A 81 6.02 -12.31 -2.94
CA THR A 81 6.99 -12.68 -3.98
C THR A 81 7.31 -11.51 -4.92
N GLU A 82 6.29 -10.75 -5.33
CA GLU A 82 6.46 -9.60 -6.23
C GLU A 82 6.79 -8.29 -5.49
N GLN A 83 6.76 -8.30 -4.15
CA GLN A 83 6.86 -7.09 -3.33
C GLN A 83 5.84 -6.03 -3.79
N ARG A 84 4.57 -6.44 -3.93
CA ARG A 84 3.47 -5.65 -4.50
C ARG A 84 2.20 -5.72 -3.65
N ILE A 85 1.50 -4.60 -3.60
CA ILE A 85 0.14 -4.43 -3.08
C ILE A 85 -0.70 -3.91 -4.25
N SER A 86 -1.78 -4.60 -4.60
CA SER A 86 -2.60 -4.29 -5.77
C SER A 86 -4.07 -4.20 -5.39
N CYS A 87 -4.76 -3.12 -5.77
CA CYS A 87 -6.20 -3.04 -5.67
C CYS A 87 -6.86 -3.47 -6.99
N MET A 88 -7.61 -4.56 -6.97
CA MET A 88 -8.29 -5.11 -8.16
C MET A 88 -9.47 -4.25 -8.62
N ASN A 89 -10.04 -3.43 -7.72
CA ASN A 89 -11.15 -2.55 -8.05
C ASN A 89 -10.72 -1.29 -8.80
N THR A 90 -9.51 -0.80 -8.53
CA THR A 90 -9.03 0.51 -9.01
C THR A 90 -7.77 0.42 -9.85
N TYR A 91 -7.19 -0.78 -9.99
CA TYR A 91 -5.91 -1.03 -10.65
C TYR A 91 -4.77 -0.13 -10.10
N THR A 92 -4.83 0.17 -8.81
CA THR A 92 -3.79 0.93 -8.11
C THR A 92 -2.76 -0.03 -7.52
N ASP A 93 -1.49 0.17 -7.87
CA ASP A 93 -0.37 -0.65 -7.41
C ASP A 93 0.57 0.13 -6.47
N ILE A 94 1.04 -0.52 -5.40
CA ILE A 94 2.23 -0.11 -4.63
C ILE A 94 3.25 -1.23 -4.78
N LYS A 95 4.45 -0.96 -5.27
CA LYS A 95 5.47 -2.01 -5.45
C LYS A 95 6.88 -1.54 -5.27
N VAL A 96 7.78 -2.46 -4.94
CA VAL A 96 9.21 -2.16 -4.84
C VAL A 96 9.83 -2.10 -6.23
N THR A 97 10.54 -1.01 -6.53
CA THR A 97 11.40 -0.95 -7.70
C THR A 97 12.79 -1.38 -7.32
N LYS A 98 13.28 -2.45 -7.93
CA LYS A 98 14.71 -2.76 -7.93
C LYS A 98 15.40 -1.74 -8.82
N LYS A 99 16.00 -0.69 -8.23
CA LYS A 99 16.95 0.14 -9.00
C LYS A 99 18.01 -0.81 -9.54
N LYS A 100 18.20 -0.83 -10.87
CA LYS A 100 19.46 -1.33 -11.41
C LYS A 100 20.52 -0.41 -10.86
N CYS A 101 21.43 -0.93 -10.02
CA CYS A 101 22.67 -0.24 -9.74
C CYS A 101 23.38 -0.06 -11.09
N THR A 102 23.32 1.14 -11.63
CA THR A 102 24.17 1.62 -12.72
C THR A 102 25.45 2.18 -12.14
#